data_AF-A0A7K0X6I7-F1
#
_entry.id   AF-A0A7K0X6I7-F1
#
_cell.length_a   1.000
_cell.length_b   1.000
_cell.length_c   1.000
_cell.angle_alpha   90.00
_cell.angle_beta   90.00
_cell.angle_gamma   90.00
#
_symmetry.space_group_name_H-M   'P 1'
#
loop_
_entity.id
_entity.type
_entity.pdbx_description
1 polymer ?
#
loop_
_entity_poly.entity_id
_entity_poly.type
_entity_poly.pdbx_seq_one_letter_code
_entity_poly.pdbx_strand_id
1 'polypeptide(L)'
;WLGDRRARPLFADLLTAVSNVEGIDRVRFTSPQPKDLREDTIAAMASNPSVCSHLHFPLQSGSDRVLALMHRGYTAERYLEKLVAARAGIPDLAVTTDIIVGYPGETEEDFERTLEVAAAAEYDSAYTFIFSPREGTEAADMVDQFCDPIEVGDRFERLRVVVERSALAKHMARIGRTEEMIVEGPSKRDPEVFTGRTAQNKLVHFTSDRPLRSGTLATALITEASTHFLRGELVDVLSVSRHRTRFAVTAG
;
A
#
# COMPACT_ATOMS: atom_id res chain seq x y z
N TRP A 1 -24.44 -33.71 -2.52
CA TRP A 1 -24.40 -32.24 -2.36
C TRP A 1 -23.41 -31.64 -3.36
N LEU A 2 -23.73 -31.73 -4.65
CA LEU A 2 -22.93 -31.19 -5.76
C LEU A 2 -23.70 -29.99 -6.34
N GLY A 3 -23.79 -28.93 -5.54
CA GLY A 3 -24.26 -27.63 -6.02
C GLY A 3 -23.04 -26.73 -6.11
N ASP A 4 -22.82 -26.15 -7.28
CA ASP A 4 -21.82 -25.11 -7.56
C ASP A 4 -22.10 -23.88 -6.67
N ARG A 5 -21.70 -23.96 -5.40
CA ARG A 5 -21.76 -22.84 -4.45
C ARG A 5 -20.54 -21.96 -4.68
N ARG A 6 -20.49 -21.26 -5.81
CA ARG A 6 -19.62 -20.09 -5.91
C ARG A 6 -20.15 -19.06 -4.91
N ALA A 7 -19.37 -18.81 -3.86
CA ALA A 7 -19.66 -17.75 -2.90
C ALA A 7 -19.86 -16.43 -3.69
N ARG A 8 -21.04 -15.83 -3.51
CA ARG A 8 -21.41 -14.55 -4.12
C ARG A 8 -22.00 -13.65 -3.02
N PRO A 9 -21.78 -12.32 -3.11
CA PRO A 9 -20.94 -11.63 -4.09
C PRO A 9 -19.44 -11.97 -3.92
N LEU A 10 -18.68 -11.92 -5.01
CA LEU A 10 -17.21 -11.93 -4.96
C LEU A 10 -16.72 -10.55 -4.53
N PHE A 11 -15.45 -10.47 -4.08
CA PHE A 11 -14.86 -9.20 -3.68
C PHE A 11 -14.89 -8.14 -4.81
N ALA A 12 -14.64 -8.55 -6.06
CA ALA A 12 -14.72 -7.67 -7.23
C ALA A 12 -16.14 -7.09 -7.44
N ASP A 13 -17.19 -7.90 -7.18
CA ASP A 13 -18.58 -7.45 -7.27
C ASP A 13 -18.86 -6.38 -6.20
N LEU A 14 -18.38 -6.62 -4.96
CA LEU A 14 -18.52 -5.66 -3.86
C LEU A 14 -17.75 -4.36 -4.15
N LEU A 15 -16.51 -4.46 -4.64
CA LEU A 15 -15.69 -3.31 -4.98
C LEU A 15 -16.37 -2.43 -6.04
N THR A 16 -16.93 -3.05 -7.07
CA THR A 16 -17.71 -2.37 -8.13
C THR A 16 -19.01 -1.76 -7.59
N ALA A 17 -19.73 -2.47 -6.71
CA ALA A 17 -20.95 -1.94 -6.12
C ALA A 17 -20.68 -0.69 -5.27
N VAL A 18 -19.61 -0.71 -4.46
CA VAL A 18 -19.22 0.41 -3.61
C VAL A 18 -18.72 1.60 -4.45
N SER A 19 -17.97 1.36 -5.53
CA SER A 19 -17.48 2.45 -6.39
C SER A 19 -18.59 3.20 -7.14
N ASN A 20 -19.78 2.59 -7.27
CA ASN A 20 -20.94 3.19 -7.93
C ASN A 20 -21.90 3.89 -6.95
N VAL A 21 -21.61 3.92 -5.64
CA VAL A 21 -22.44 4.63 -4.67
C VAL A 21 -22.28 6.14 -4.89
N GLU A 22 -23.40 6.83 -5.11
CA GLU A 22 -23.41 8.28 -5.29
C GLU A 22 -22.77 9.01 -4.11
N GLY A 23 -21.83 9.91 -4.40
CA GLY A 23 -21.10 10.69 -3.39
C GLY A 23 -19.85 10.01 -2.82
N ILE A 24 -19.50 8.80 -3.28
CA ILE A 24 -18.20 8.19 -2.99
C ILE A 24 -17.21 8.52 -4.11
N ASP A 25 -16.32 9.47 -3.84
CA ASP A 25 -15.28 9.87 -4.81
C ASP A 25 -14.09 8.89 -4.82
N ARG A 26 -13.77 8.26 -3.67
CA ARG A 26 -12.64 7.33 -3.56
C ARG A 26 -12.96 6.11 -2.71
N VAL A 27 -12.60 4.95 -3.24
CA VAL A 27 -12.63 3.64 -2.60
C VAL A 27 -11.21 3.11 -2.57
N ARG A 28 -10.72 2.82 -1.36
CA ARG A 28 -9.44 2.16 -1.14
C ARG A 28 -9.70 0.95 -0.26
N PHE A 29 -9.20 -0.20 -0.67
CA PHE A 29 -9.08 -1.35 0.21
C PHE A 29 -7.60 -1.62 0.48
N THR A 30 -7.30 -2.24 1.60
CA THR A 30 -5.92 -2.52 2.03
C THR A 30 -5.78 -3.97 2.42
N SER A 31 -4.57 -4.50 2.24
CA SER A 31 -4.13 -5.83 2.67
C SER A 31 -4.88 -7.03 2.04
N PRO A 32 -5.11 -7.09 0.71
CA PRO A 32 -5.41 -8.35 0.06
C PRO A 32 -4.29 -9.36 0.32
N GLN A 33 -4.66 -10.58 0.69
CA GLN A 33 -3.70 -11.68 0.76
C GLN A 33 -3.20 -12.01 -0.66
N PRO A 34 -1.88 -12.09 -0.93
CA PRO A 34 -1.39 -12.24 -2.29
C PRO A 34 -1.93 -13.42 -3.09
N LYS A 35 -2.13 -14.57 -2.43
CA LYS A 35 -2.76 -15.74 -3.06
C LYS A 35 -4.18 -15.48 -3.59
N ASP A 36 -4.90 -14.53 -2.99
CA ASP A 36 -6.32 -14.27 -3.26
C ASP A 36 -6.54 -13.09 -4.23
N LEU A 37 -5.47 -12.40 -4.68
CA LEU A 37 -5.57 -11.41 -5.75
C LEU A 37 -5.83 -12.13 -7.07
N ARG A 38 -7.03 -11.91 -7.60
CA ARG A 38 -7.56 -12.53 -8.83
C ARG A 38 -7.72 -11.49 -9.93
N GLU A 39 -7.81 -11.96 -11.17
CA GLU A 39 -7.98 -11.13 -12.37
C GLU A 39 -9.27 -10.28 -12.31
N ASP A 40 -10.34 -10.81 -11.73
CA ASP A 40 -11.61 -10.09 -11.54
C ASP A 40 -11.44 -8.83 -10.64
N THR A 41 -10.65 -8.93 -9.58
CA THR A 41 -10.31 -7.79 -8.72
C THR A 41 -9.44 -6.77 -9.46
N ILE A 42 -8.45 -7.22 -10.25
CA ILE A 42 -7.62 -6.33 -11.07
C ILE A 42 -8.48 -5.57 -12.08
N ALA A 43 -9.37 -6.28 -12.78
CA ALA A 43 -10.30 -5.68 -13.74
C ALA A 43 -11.24 -4.68 -13.06
N ALA A 44 -11.79 -5.02 -11.90
CA ALA A 44 -12.64 -4.10 -11.14
C ALA A 44 -11.89 -2.85 -10.68
N MET A 45 -10.62 -2.96 -10.28
CA MET A 45 -9.80 -1.78 -9.97
C MET A 45 -9.56 -0.91 -11.20
N ALA A 46 -9.29 -1.53 -12.36
CA ALA A 46 -8.97 -0.81 -13.59
C ALA A 46 -10.18 -0.09 -14.22
N SER A 47 -11.38 -0.68 -14.13
CA SER A 47 -12.58 -0.17 -14.80
C SER A 47 -13.35 0.87 -13.99
N ASN A 48 -13.06 1.03 -12.69
CA ASN A 48 -13.82 1.90 -11.80
C ASN A 48 -12.95 3.08 -11.32
N PRO A 49 -13.15 4.31 -11.84
CA PRO A 49 -12.31 5.47 -11.53
C PRO A 49 -12.28 5.85 -10.04
N SER A 50 -13.36 5.60 -9.30
CA SER A 50 -13.40 5.84 -7.85
C SER A 50 -12.51 4.86 -7.08
N VAL A 51 -12.14 3.71 -7.66
CA VAL A 51 -11.21 2.78 -7.01
C VAL A 51 -9.79 3.31 -7.17
N CYS A 52 -9.13 3.53 -6.05
CA CYS A 52 -7.79 4.12 -6.02
C CYS A 52 -6.77 3.24 -6.75
N SER A 53 -5.90 3.86 -7.56
CA SER A 53 -4.74 3.23 -8.23
C SER A 53 -3.61 2.91 -7.25
N HIS A 54 -3.94 2.20 -6.17
CA HIS A 54 -3.02 1.80 -5.12
C HIS A 54 -3.36 0.38 -4.68
N LEU A 55 -2.34 -0.48 -4.67
CA LEU A 55 -2.43 -1.84 -4.16
C LEU A 55 -1.42 -2.00 -3.02
N HIS A 56 -1.91 -2.17 -1.80
CA HIS A 56 -1.06 -2.62 -0.70
C HIS A 56 -0.97 -4.15 -0.74
N PHE A 57 0.15 -4.70 -1.20
CA PHE A 57 0.33 -6.11 -1.55
C PHE A 57 1.39 -6.77 -0.65
N PRO A 58 1.03 -7.31 0.52
CA PRO A 58 2.00 -7.68 1.54
C PRO A 58 2.82 -8.93 1.18
N LEU A 59 4.09 -8.74 0.82
CA LEU A 59 5.06 -9.81 0.51
C LEU A 59 5.49 -10.59 1.76
N GLN A 60 5.82 -9.87 2.84
CA GLN A 60 6.29 -10.41 4.13
C GLN A 60 7.73 -10.92 4.09
N SER A 61 8.09 -11.80 3.17
CA SER A 61 9.48 -12.24 2.89
C SER A 61 9.62 -12.60 1.41
N GLY A 62 10.82 -12.45 0.84
CA GLY A 62 11.10 -12.93 -0.52
C GLY A 62 11.67 -14.36 -0.58
N SER A 63 11.86 -15.03 0.56
CA SER A 63 12.25 -16.44 0.58
C SER A 63 11.03 -17.36 0.63
N ASP A 64 10.93 -18.29 -0.31
CA ASP A 64 9.89 -19.32 -0.32
C ASP A 64 9.89 -20.18 0.96
N ARG A 65 11.07 -20.42 1.54
CA ARG A 65 11.21 -21.17 2.79
C ARG A 65 10.61 -20.39 3.96
N VAL A 66 10.94 -19.10 4.08
CA VAL A 66 10.38 -18.24 5.13
C VAL A 66 8.89 -17.99 4.92
N LEU A 67 8.44 -17.79 3.68
CA LEU A 67 7.02 -17.69 3.33
C LEU A 67 6.23 -18.95 3.71
N ALA A 68 6.84 -20.13 3.56
CA ALA A 68 6.24 -21.40 4.00
C ALA A 68 6.15 -21.48 5.53
N LEU A 69 7.20 -21.09 6.27
CA LEU A 69 7.15 -20.99 7.74
C LEU A 69 6.08 -19.99 8.23
N MET A 70 5.86 -18.92 7.48
CA MET A 70 4.80 -17.94 7.73
C MET A 70 3.40 -18.39 7.26
N HIS A 71 3.24 -19.61 6.75
CA HIS A 71 1.98 -20.16 6.23
C HIS A 71 1.31 -19.31 5.14
N ARG A 72 2.09 -18.67 4.26
CA ARG A 72 1.57 -17.73 3.26
C ARG A 72 0.88 -18.39 2.07
N GLY A 73 1.30 -19.58 1.68
CA GLY A 73 0.70 -20.36 0.60
C GLY A 73 0.96 -19.80 -0.81
N TYR A 74 2.03 -19.02 -0.98
CA TYR A 74 2.53 -18.54 -2.27
C TYR A 74 4.07 -18.47 -2.25
N THR A 75 4.68 -18.42 -3.43
CA THR A 75 6.11 -18.23 -3.63
C THR A 75 6.42 -16.80 -4.07
N ALA A 76 7.69 -16.40 -3.98
CA ALA A 76 8.19 -15.12 -4.48
C ALA A 76 7.92 -14.94 -5.98
N GLU A 77 8.12 -16.00 -6.78
CA GLU A 77 7.83 -15.99 -8.22
C GLU A 77 6.35 -15.69 -8.48
N ARG A 78 5.43 -16.44 -7.85
CA ARG A 78 3.98 -16.22 -7.99
C ARG A 78 3.53 -14.85 -7.50
N TYR A 79 4.19 -14.32 -6.47
CA TYR A 79 3.95 -12.97 -5.99
C TYR A 79 4.31 -11.94 -7.09
N LEU A 80 5.51 -12.05 -7.68
CA LEU A 80 5.96 -11.14 -8.73
C LEU A 80 5.13 -11.27 -10.00
N GLU A 81 4.73 -12.48 -10.42
CA GLU A 81 3.81 -12.69 -11.54
C GLU A 81 2.49 -11.92 -11.36
N LYS A 82 1.89 -12.03 -10.16
CA LYS A 82 0.66 -11.32 -9.82
C LYS A 82 0.87 -9.80 -9.80
N LEU A 83 2.00 -9.35 -9.28
CA LEU A 83 2.36 -7.93 -9.28
C LEU A 83 2.51 -7.38 -10.70
N VAL A 84 3.18 -8.12 -11.59
CA VAL A 84 3.32 -7.76 -13.00
C VAL A 84 1.95 -7.69 -13.67
N ALA A 85 1.09 -8.69 -13.45
CA ALA A 85 -0.28 -8.67 -13.98
C ALA A 85 -1.10 -7.49 -13.45
N ALA A 86 -0.97 -7.14 -12.16
CA ALA A 86 -1.64 -6.00 -11.58
C ALA A 86 -1.17 -4.66 -12.18
N ARG A 87 0.14 -4.47 -12.35
CA ARG A 87 0.69 -3.26 -12.99
C ARG A 87 0.33 -3.15 -14.47
N ALA A 88 0.21 -4.28 -15.17
CA ALA A 88 -0.24 -4.31 -16.56
C ALA A 88 -1.75 -4.02 -16.69
N GLY A 89 -2.56 -4.47 -15.73
CA GLY A 89 -4.01 -4.32 -15.74
C GLY A 89 -4.52 -2.99 -15.20
N ILE A 90 -3.85 -2.41 -14.20
CA ILE A 90 -4.31 -1.19 -13.51
C ILE A 90 -3.43 0.00 -13.93
N PRO A 91 -3.99 1.00 -14.64
CA PRO A 91 -3.23 2.18 -15.05
C PRO A 91 -2.66 2.95 -13.87
N ASP A 92 -1.41 3.40 -13.99
CA ASP A 92 -0.72 4.24 -12.98
C ASP A 92 -0.80 3.64 -11.56
N LEU A 93 -0.61 2.33 -11.43
CA LEU A 93 -0.69 1.62 -10.15
C LEU A 93 0.52 1.89 -9.25
N ALA A 94 0.29 2.45 -8.07
CA ALA A 94 1.25 2.44 -6.98
C ALA A 94 1.13 1.16 -6.13
N VAL A 95 2.25 0.58 -5.73
CA VAL A 95 2.27 -0.65 -4.93
C VAL A 95 3.06 -0.45 -3.66
N THR A 96 2.44 -0.76 -2.52
CA THR A 96 3.13 -0.79 -1.23
C THR A 96 3.08 -2.18 -0.61
N THR A 97 3.97 -2.49 0.33
CA THR A 97 4.05 -3.84 0.92
C THR A 97 4.35 -3.77 2.42
N ASP A 98 4.23 -4.92 3.09
CA ASP A 98 4.84 -5.18 4.38
C ASP A 98 5.98 -6.19 4.21
N ILE A 99 7.08 -6.04 4.93
CA ILE A 99 8.20 -7.00 4.99
C ILE A 99 8.63 -7.16 6.45
N ILE A 100 8.82 -8.39 6.89
CA ILE A 100 9.32 -8.75 8.22
C ILE A 100 10.74 -9.29 8.07
N VAL A 101 11.68 -8.73 8.82
CA VAL A 101 13.08 -9.16 8.87
C VAL A 101 13.34 -9.88 10.20
N GLY A 102 14.14 -10.94 10.17
CA GLY A 102 14.49 -11.69 11.38
C GLY A 102 13.39 -12.64 11.84
N TYR A 103 12.54 -13.13 10.93
CA TYR A 103 11.59 -14.17 11.27
C TYR A 103 12.34 -15.41 11.81
N PRO A 104 11.83 -16.13 12.83
CA PRO A 104 12.54 -17.26 13.41
C PRO A 104 13.00 -18.27 12.36
N GLY A 105 14.30 -18.53 12.36
CA GLY A 105 14.97 -19.43 11.42
C GLY A 105 15.39 -18.78 10.09
N GLU A 106 15.20 -17.47 9.87
CA GLU A 106 15.67 -16.75 8.67
C GLU A 106 17.21 -16.72 8.58
N THR A 107 17.75 -17.21 7.46
CA THR A 107 19.20 -17.18 7.18
C THR A 107 19.56 -15.98 6.29
N GLU A 108 20.85 -15.72 6.12
CA GLU A 108 21.32 -14.67 5.21
C GLU A 108 20.89 -14.90 3.75
N GLU A 109 20.90 -16.15 3.28
CA GLU A 109 20.44 -16.48 1.92
C GLU A 109 18.95 -16.12 1.73
N ASP A 110 18.11 -16.40 2.74
CA ASP A 110 16.69 -16.04 2.68
C ASP A 110 16.46 -14.53 2.66
N PHE A 111 17.31 -13.81 3.39
CA PHE A 111 17.27 -12.36 3.41
C PHE A 111 17.75 -11.76 2.08
N GLU A 112 18.79 -12.32 1.46
CA GLU A 112 19.22 -11.95 0.11
C GLU A 112 18.10 -12.14 -0.91
N ARG A 113 17.34 -13.24 -0.85
CA ARG A 113 16.12 -13.41 -1.68
C ARG A 113 15.08 -12.33 -1.42
N THR A 114 14.93 -11.90 -0.17
CA THR A 114 14.03 -10.79 0.17
C THR A 114 14.47 -9.47 -0.48
N LEU A 115 15.77 -9.19 -0.52
CA LEU A 115 16.32 -8.02 -1.23
C LEU A 115 16.09 -8.12 -2.75
N GLU A 116 16.32 -9.29 -3.35
CA GLU A 116 16.09 -9.53 -4.79
C GLU A 116 14.64 -9.23 -5.18
N VAL A 117 13.67 -9.79 -4.43
CA VAL A 117 12.24 -9.57 -4.69
C VAL A 117 11.85 -8.11 -4.44
N ALA A 118 12.37 -7.47 -3.39
CA ALA A 118 12.08 -6.07 -3.10
C ALA A 118 12.60 -5.14 -4.21
N ALA A 119 13.79 -5.42 -4.75
CA ALA A 119 14.35 -4.69 -5.88
C ALA A 119 13.53 -4.89 -7.15
N ALA A 120 13.14 -6.14 -7.46
CA ALA A 120 12.34 -6.47 -8.65
C ALA A 120 10.92 -5.90 -8.61
N ALA A 121 10.32 -5.81 -7.42
CA ALA A 121 8.95 -5.33 -7.25
C ALA A 121 8.81 -3.80 -7.40
N GLU A 122 9.91 -3.05 -7.20
CA GLU A 122 9.98 -1.59 -7.27
C GLU A 122 8.84 -0.90 -6.50
N TYR A 123 8.76 -1.15 -5.20
CA TYR A 123 7.68 -0.60 -4.37
C TYR A 123 7.70 0.92 -4.29
N ASP A 124 6.51 1.51 -4.24
CA ASP A 124 6.28 2.92 -3.95
C ASP A 124 6.54 3.25 -2.47
N SER A 125 6.40 2.26 -1.60
CA SER A 125 6.73 2.31 -0.17
C SER A 125 6.64 0.90 0.43
N ALA A 126 7.38 0.62 1.50
CA ALA A 126 7.18 -0.58 2.29
C ALA A 126 7.10 -0.24 3.77
N TYR A 127 6.25 -0.95 4.51
CA TYR A 127 6.35 -1.05 5.96
C TYR A 127 7.30 -2.20 6.29
N THR A 128 8.46 -1.86 6.82
CA THR A 128 9.45 -2.83 7.25
C THR A 128 9.37 -3.00 8.77
N PHE A 129 9.38 -4.25 9.22
CA PHE A 129 9.30 -4.60 10.63
C PHE A 129 10.43 -5.56 10.99
N ILE A 130 11.01 -5.38 12.16
CA ILE A 130 11.77 -6.45 12.81
C ILE A 130 10.77 -7.41 13.45
N PHE A 131 10.99 -8.72 13.30
CA PHE A 131 10.15 -9.71 13.94
C PHE A 131 10.06 -9.46 15.45
N SER A 132 8.84 -9.55 15.96
CA SER A 132 8.56 -9.44 17.39
C SER A 132 7.57 -10.55 17.74
N PRO A 133 7.93 -11.46 18.66
CA PRO A 133 7.06 -12.59 19.01
C PRO A 133 5.77 -12.08 19.63
N ARG A 134 4.66 -12.68 19.21
CA ARG A 134 3.33 -12.41 19.78
C ARG A 134 2.83 -13.65 20.49
N GLU A 135 2.45 -13.49 21.75
CA GLU A 135 1.92 -14.57 22.59
C GLU A 135 0.80 -15.33 21.87
N GLY A 136 0.87 -16.67 21.92
CA GLY A 136 -0.10 -17.56 21.28
C GLY A 136 0.11 -17.83 19.79
N THR A 137 1.26 -17.43 19.22
CA THR A 137 1.63 -17.76 17.83
C THR A 137 2.72 -18.83 17.79
N GLU A 138 2.68 -19.72 16.79
CA GLU A 138 3.73 -20.73 16.57
C GLU A 138 5.13 -20.11 16.52
N ALA A 139 5.26 -18.94 15.87
CA ALA A 139 6.51 -18.22 15.77
C ALA A 139 7.05 -17.73 17.13
N ALA A 140 6.21 -17.51 18.12
CA ALA A 140 6.66 -17.13 19.46
C ALA A 140 7.32 -18.28 20.22
N ASP A 141 6.96 -19.52 19.90
CA ASP A 141 7.51 -20.73 20.51
C ASP A 141 8.83 -21.19 19.85
N MET A 142 9.21 -20.59 18.71
CA MET A 142 10.45 -20.86 17.98
C MET A 142 11.69 -20.18 18.58
N VAL A 143 11.76 -20.10 19.92
CA VAL A 143 12.77 -19.30 20.64
C VAL A 143 14.21 -19.68 20.26
N ASP A 144 14.48 -20.97 20.10
CA ASP A 144 15.81 -21.49 19.71
C ASP A 144 16.23 -21.11 18.27
N GLN A 145 15.30 -20.55 17.48
CA GLN A 145 15.53 -20.13 16.10
C GLN A 145 15.48 -18.60 15.95
N PHE A 146 15.39 -17.84 17.04
CA PHE A 146 15.42 -16.37 16.95
C PHE A 146 16.77 -15.91 16.39
N CYS A 147 16.71 -15.03 15.39
CA CYS A 147 17.90 -14.46 14.77
C CYS A 147 18.62 -13.52 15.75
N ASP A 148 19.94 -13.37 15.57
CA ASP A 148 20.74 -12.41 16.35
C ASP A 148 20.23 -10.97 16.07
N PRO A 149 19.88 -10.18 17.11
CA PRO A 149 19.42 -8.81 16.93
C PRO A 149 20.36 -7.90 16.14
N ILE A 150 21.68 -8.13 16.20
CA ILE A 150 22.69 -7.37 15.46
C ILE A 150 22.57 -7.68 13.95
N GLU A 151 22.46 -8.97 13.59
CA GLU A 151 22.26 -9.38 12.19
C GLU A 151 20.93 -8.83 11.65
N VAL A 152 19.86 -8.94 12.44
CA VAL A 152 18.54 -8.42 12.06
C VAL A 152 18.55 -6.90 11.85
N GLY A 153 19.34 -6.17 12.65
CA GLY A 153 19.56 -4.74 12.48
C GLY A 153 20.26 -4.40 11.16
N ASP A 154 21.34 -5.13 10.80
CA ASP A 154 22.02 -4.98 9.51
C ASP A 154 21.08 -5.25 8.33
N ARG A 155 20.36 -6.36 8.40
CA ARG A 155 19.36 -6.75 7.38
C ARG A 155 18.29 -5.68 7.23
N PHE A 156 17.77 -5.14 8.33
CA PHE A 156 16.77 -4.06 8.29
C PHE A 156 17.29 -2.83 7.53
N GLU A 157 18.51 -2.39 7.82
CA GLU A 157 19.11 -1.23 7.13
C GLU A 157 19.36 -1.49 5.64
N ARG A 158 19.86 -2.67 5.27
CA ARG A 158 20.06 -3.07 3.87
C ARG A 158 18.74 -3.09 3.09
N LEU A 159 17.69 -3.65 3.69
CA LEU A 159 16.36 -3.66 3.10
C LEU A 159 15.80 -2.24 2.92
N ARG A 160 15.98 -1.39 3.94
CA ARG A 160 15.56 0.01 3.91
C ARG A 160 16.18 0.74 2.71
N VAL A 161 17.48 0.58 2.47
CA VAL A 161 18.17 1.19 1.30
C VAL A 161 17.52 0.77 -0.03
N VAL A 162 17.22 -0.52 -0.21
CA VAL A 162 16.61 -1.03 -1.46
C VAL A 162 15.21 -0.46 -1.67
N VAL A 163 14.38 -0.45 -0.62
CA VAL A 163 13.00 0.07 -0.69
C VAL A 163 13.01 1.58 -0.91
N GLU A 164 13.82 2.33 -0.16
CA GLU A 164 13.87 3.79 -0.24
C GLU A 164 14.35 4.27 -1.61
N ARG A 165 15.29 3.55 -2.24
CA ARG A 165 15.74 3.82 -3.62
C ARG A 165 14.57 3.73 -4.60
N SER A 166 13.77 2.67 -4.51
CA SER A 166 12.61 2.47 -5.38
C SER A 166 11.52 3.51 -5.11
N ALA A 167 11.21 3.75 -3.85
CA ALA A 167 10.20 4.74 -3.43
C ALA A 167 10.55 6.15 -3.91
N LEU A 168 11.80 6.57 -3.77
CA LEU A 168 12.28 7.86 -4.25
C LEU A 168 12.14 7.96 -5.78
N ALA A 169 12.53 6.93 -6.53
CA ALA A 169 12.39 6.92 -7.99
C ALA A 169 10.91 7.06 -8.42
N LYS A 170 9.99 6.34 -7.76
CA LYS A 170 8.54 6.45 -8.03
C LYS A 170 7.98 7.83 -7.67
N HIS A 171 8.51 8.48 -6.62
CA HIS A 171 8.13 9.84 -6.26
C HIS A 171 8.70 10.89 -7.21
N MET A 172 9.97 10.78 -7.61
CA MET A 172 10.59 11.68 -8.59
C MET A 172 9.85 11.65 -9.93
N ALA A 173 9.35 10.49 -10.35
CA ALA A 173 8.53 10.36 -11.55
C ALA A 173 7.18 11.12 -11.48
N ARG A 174 6.78 11.64 -10.31
CA ARG A 174 5.58 12.48 -10.17
C ARG A 174 5.86 13.97 -10.38
N ILE A 175 7.12 14.41 -10.32
CA ILE A 175 7.47 15.83 -10.50
C ILE A 175 6.98 16.30 -11.88
N GLY A 176 6.32 17.46 -11.92
CA GLY A 176 5.71 18.04 -13.11
C GLY A 176 4.31 17.53 -13.42
N ARG A 177 3.79 16.53 -12.68
CA ARG A 177 2.41 16.06 -12.83
C ARG A 177 1.47 16.86 -11.93
N THR A 178 0.25 17.10 -12.41
CA THR A 178 -0.86 17.60 -11.59
C THR A 178 -1.61 16.40 -11.01
N GLU A 179 -1.59 16.25 -9.69
CA GLU A 179 -2.19 15.14 -8.98
C GLU A 179 -3.46 15.58 -8.24
N GLU A 180 -4.52 14.79 -8.36
CA GLU A 180 -5.68 14.94 -7.51
C GLU A 180 -5.39 14.38 -6.10
N MET A 181 -5.78 15.12 -5.07
CA MET A 181 -5.59 14.76 -3.67
C MET A 181 -6.82 15.07 -2.81
N ILE A 182 -7.06 14.24 -1.80
CA ILE A 182 -7.97 14.55 -0.70
C ILE A 182 -7.16 15.26 0.37
N VAL A 183 -7.58 16.47 0.74
CA VAL A 183 -6.95 17.28 1.78
C VAL A 183 -7.26 16.67 3.15
N GLU A 184 -6.23 16.36 3.94
CA GLU A 184 -6.37 15.89 5.32
C GLU A 184 -6.44 17.06 6.31
N GLY A 185 -5.80 18.19 5.98
CA GLY A 185 -5.77 19.43 6.77
C GLY A 185 -4.35 19.97 6.96
N PRO A 186 -4.14 20.91 7.89
CA PRO A 186 -2.81 21.41 8.23
C PRO A 186 -1.87 20.30 8.72
N SER A 187 -0.59 20.41 8.38
CA SER A 187 0.46 19.51 8.83
C SER A 187 0.64 19.62 10.34
N LYS A 188 0.94 18.48 10.98
CA LYS A 188 1.20 18.44 12.43
C LYS A 188 2.43 19.25 12.85
N ARG A 189 3.40 19.43 11.94
CA ARG A 189 4.67 20.11 12.23
C ARG A 189 4.61 21.61 11.93
N ASP A 190 3.81 22.00 10.95
CA ASP A 190 3.71 23.38 10.48
C ASP A 190 2.27 23.66 10.01
N PRO A 191 1.48 24.44 10.76
CA PRO A 191 0.09 24.76 10.41
C PRO A 191 -0.08 25.51 9.09
N GLU A 192 0.96 26.17 8.59
CA GLU A 192 0.94 26.90 7.31
C GLU A 192 1.04 25.96 6.10
N VAL A 193 1.46 24.71 6.32
CA VAL A 193 1.57 23.68 5.30
C VAL A 193 0.37 22.74 5.39
N PHE A 194 -0.37 22.56 4.30
CA PHE A 194 -1.42 21.56 4.19
C PHE A 194 -0.88 20.20 3.79
N THR A 195 -1.62 19.16 4.16
CA THR A 195 -1.40 17.77 3.78
C THR A 195 -2.58 17.24 3.00
N GLY A 196 -2.30 16.44 1.97
CA GLY A 196 -3.30 15.68 1.26
C GLY A 196 -2.75 14.34 0.77
N ARG A 197 -3.65 13.45 0.34
CA ARG A 197 -3.27 12.15 -0.23
C ARG A 197 -3.80 11.96 -1.63
N THR A 198 -2.93 11.50 -2.53
CA THR A 198 -3.32 11.16 -3.91
C THR A 198 -4.10 9.84 -3.98
N ALA A 199 -4.64 9.50 -5.16
CA ALA A 199 -5.24 8.19 -5.40
C ALA A 199 -4.23 7.05 -5.13
N GLN A 200 -2.97 7.25 -5.49
CA GLN A 200 -1.84 6.37 -5.17
C GLN A 200 -1.45 6.32 -3.68
N ASN A 201 -2.19 7.00 -2.80
CA ASN A 201 -1.93 7.14 -1.37
C ASN A 201 -0.67 7.95 -1.00
N LYS A 202 -0.05 8.63 -1.96
CA LYS A 202 1.16 9.42 -1.72
C LYS A 202 0.80 10.66 -0.92
N LEU A 203 1.59 10.95 0.11
CA LEU A 203 1.44 12.15 0.92
C LEU A 203 1.97 13.35 0.13
N VAL A 204 1.17 14.41 0.04
CA VAL A 204 1.53 15.67 -0.62
C VAL A 204 1.49 16.78 0.42
N HIS A 205 2.59 17.52 0.54
CA HIS A 205 2.66 18.77 1.28
C HIS A 205 2.54 19.96 0.32
N PHE A 206 1.67 20.91 0.63
CA PHE A 206 1.44 22.07 -0.22
C PHE A 206 0.99 23.28 0.60
N THR A 207 1.14 24.47 0.06
CA THR A 207 0.64 25.71 0.68
C THR A 207 -0.68 26.14 0.02
N SER A 208 -1.49 26.89 0.76
CA SER A 208 -2.76 27.45 0.28
C SER A 208 -2.94 28.83 0.90
N ASP A 209 -3.37 29.80 0.09
CA ASP A 209 -3.69 31.17 0.53
C ASP A 209 -5.03 31.28 1.29
N ARG A 210 -5.83 30.21 1.21
CA ARG A 210 -7.13 30.07 1.85
C ARG A 210 -7.19 28.81 2.71
N PRO A 211 -7.97 28.81 3.80
CA PRO A 211 -8.17 27.60 4.60
C PRO A 211 -8.92 26.53 3.81
N LEU A 212 -8.39 25.31 3.80
CA LEU A 212 -9.04 24.15 3.20
C LEU A 212 -9.58 23.21 4.28
N ARG A 213 -10.82 22.75 4.09
CA ARG A 213 -11.43 21.78 5.00
C ARG A 213 -10.91 20.38 4.71
N SER A 214 -10.72 19.58 5.77
CA SER A 214 -10.46 18.14 5.63
C SER A 214 -11.58 17.47 4.81
N GLY A 215 -11.20 16.59 3.87
CA GLY A 215 -12.10 15.96 2.90
C GLY A 215 -12.34 16.78 1.62
N THR A 216 -11.71 17.95 1.46
CA THR A 216 -11.75 18.71 0.20
C THR A 216 -10.98 17.95 -0.88
N LEU A 217 -11.54 17.85 -2.08
CA LEU A 217 -10.87 17.34 -3.25
C LEU A 217 -10.20 18.49 -4.00
N ALA A 218 -8.90 18.39 -4.24
CA ALA A 218 -8.09 19.42 -4.86
C ALA A 218 -7.04 18.81 -5.79
N THR A 219 -6.46 19.62 -6.66
CA THR A 219 -5.32 19.24 -7.48
C THR A 219 -4.09 20.03 -7.09
N ALA A 220 -2.92 19.39 -7.06
CA ALA A 220 -1.64 20.05 -6.87
C ALA A 220 -0.65 19.68 -7.96
N LEU A 221 0.11 20.67 -8.44
CA LEU A 221 1.28 20.45 -9.29
C LEU A 221 2.42 19.98 -8.41
N ILE A 222 2.95 18.78 -8.64
CA ILE A 222 4.07 18.24 -7.87
C ILE A 222 5.37 18.89 -8.36
N THR A 223 6.10 19.52 -7.44
CA THR A 223 7.33 20.27 -7.73
C THR A 223 8.56 19.61 -7.14
N GLU A 224 8.41 18.90 -6.01
CA GLU A 224 9.52 18.18 -5.36
C GLU A 224 9.08 16.79 -4.91
N ALA A 225 10.07 15.91 -4.80
CA ALA A 225 9.90 14.55 -4.31
C ALA A 225 10.91 14.26 -3.20
N SER A 226 10.44 13.60 -2.15
CA SER A 226 11.27 12.94 -1.14
C SER A 226 10.91 11.46 -1.09
N THR A 227 11.65 10.67 -0.31
CA THR A 227 11.37 9.24 -0.13
C THR A 227 9.96 8.95 0.41
N HIS A 228 9.41 9.81 1.26
CA HIS A 228 8.17 9.52 2.00
C HIS A 228 7.00 10.46 1.66
N PHE A 229 7.26 11.56 0.99
CA PHE A 229 6.24 12.53 0.60
C PHE A 229 6.64 13.28 -0.67
N LEU A 230 5.65 13.87 -1.31
CA LEU A 230 5.78 14.84 -2.38
C LEU A 230 5.55 16.25 -1.83
N ARG A 231 6.08 17.25 -2.51
CA ARG A 231 5.64 18.64 -2.34
C ARG A 231 5.09 19.16 -3.64
N GLY A 232 4.12 20.05 -3.51
CA GLY A 232 3.51 20.67 -4.66
C GLY A 232 2.84 21.99 -4.32
N GLU A 233 2.26 22.57 -5.35
CA GLU A 233 1.53 23.83 -5.29
C GLU A 233 0.07 23.55 -5.62
N LEU A 234 -0.84 24.12 -4.83
CA LEU A 234 -2.28 24.01 -5.10
C LEU A 234 -2.59 24.62 -6.47
N VAL A 235 -3.24 23.85 -7.34
CA VAL A 235 -3.69 24.29 -8.67
C VAL A 235 -5.16 24.64 -8.65
N ASP A 236 -6.00 23.75 -8.12
CA ASP A 236 -7.46 23.95 -8.11
C ASP A 236 -8.14 23.21 -6.95
N VAL A 237 -9.32 23.66 -6.57
CA VAL A 237 -10.22 22.99 -5.61
C VAL A 237 -11.42 22.46 -6.39
N LEU A 238 -11.42 21.14 -6.61
CA LEU A 238 -12.44 20.45 -7.40
C LEU A 238 -13.78 20.35 -6.66
N SER A 239 -13.73 20.07 -5.36
CA SER A 239 -14.93 20.00 -4.53
C SER A 239 -14.61 20.28 -3.06
N VAL A 240 -15.52 20.96 -2.38
CA VAL A 240 -15.43 21.16 -0.93
C VAL A 240 -16.06 19.98 -0.20
N SER A 241 -15.48 19.64 0.95
CA SER A 241 -15.99 18.60 1.86
C SER A 241 -17.49 18.77 2.10
N ARG A 242 -18.28 17.78 1.67
CA ARG A 242 -19.73 17.72 1.94
C ARG A 242 -19.92 17.31 3.40
N HIS A 243 -20.97 17.81 4.05
CA HIS A 243 -21.17 17.62 5.48
C HIS A 243 -21.14 16.14 5.88
N ARG A 244 -20.71 15.89 7.13
CA ARG A 244 -20.59 14.56 7.74
C ARG A 244 -21.94 13.83 7.68
N THR A 245 -22.15 12.96 6.69
CA THR A 245 -23.24 11.99 6.76
C THR A 245 -22.86 10.99 7.83
N ARG A 246 -23.44 11.12 9.02
CA ARG A 246 -23.39 10.05 10.03
C ARG A 246 -24.24 8.90 9.49
N PHE A 247 -23.62 7.88 8.94
CA PHE A 247 -24.30 6.59 8.77
C PHE A 247 -24.57 6.05 10.17
N ALA A 248 -25.85 5.84 10.51
CA ALA A 248 -26.21 5.14 11.72
C ALA A 248 -25.71 3.70 11.58
N VAL A 249 -24.63 3.36 12.29
CA VAL A 249 -24.18 1.97 12.38
C VAL A 249 -25.08 1.29 13.40
N THR A 250 -26.18 0.70 12.95
CA THR A 250 -26.92 -0.27 13.75
C THR A 250 -26.19 -1.60 13.66
N ALA A 251 -25.52 -2.01 14.74
CA ALA A 251 -25.15 -3.41 14.93
C ALA A 251 -26.46 -4.20 15.01
N GLY A 252 -26.77 -4.95 13.96
CA GLY A 252 -27.84 -5.95 13.96
C GLY A 252 -27.36 -7.24 14.61
#